data_AF-A0ABD2N7E3-F1
#
_entry.id   AF-A0ABD2N7E3-F1
#
_cell.length_a   1.000
_cell.length_b   1.000
_cell.length_c   1.000
_cell.angle_alpha   90.00
_cell.angle_beta   90.00
_cell.angle_gamma   90.00
#
_symmetry.space_group_name_H-M   'P 1'
#
loop_
_entity.id
_entity.type
_entity.pdbx_description
1 polymer ?
#
loop_
_entity_poly.entity_id
_entity_poly.type
_entity_poly.pdbx_seq_one_letter_code
_entity_poly.pdbx_strand_id
1 'polypeptide(L)'
;MYRVSKCAICELPAFKKNCIVACISGTFFASGWWILFDLQTNYTEFMEEHAIYHLPGVVATLTLLLINLIPLAALQGSVHYSYGALRGKGTAVLCLFLGLMAAFGTMIGATYIWIAEFLLDKSVIQWPGYAILLQNLFIFISNLSFRFGRQETS
;
A
#
# COMPACT_ATOMS: atom_id res chain seq x y z
N MET A 1 13.03 39.99 -11.22
CA MET A 1 13.95 38.98 -10.68
C MET A 1 13.21 38.14 -9.64
N TYR A 2 12.72 36.96 -10.03
CA TYR A 2 12.10 36.00 -9.10
C TYR A 2 13.21 35.27 -8.33
N ARG A 3 13.44 35.66 -7.08
CA ARG A 3 14.25 34.86 -6.17
C ARG A 3 13.29 33.89 -5.47
N VAL A 4 13.04 32.74 -6.11
CA VAL A 4 12.26 31.66 -5.50
C VAL A 4 13.03 31.18 -4.28
N SER A 5 12.62 31.67 -3.12
CA SER A 5 13.22 31.33 -1.83
C SER A 5 12.83 29.89 -1.51
N LYS A 6 13.78 28.96 -1.70
CA LYS A 6 13.64 27.52 -1.41
C LYS A 6 13.25 27.22 0.06
N CYS A 7 13.19 28.24 0.93
CA CYS A 7 12.96 28.11 2.36
C CYS A 7 11.49 28.33 2.79
N ALA A 8 10.66 29.05 2.05
CA ALA A 8 9.29 29.38 2.48
C ALA A 8 8.25 28.25 2.23
N ILE A 9 8.51 27.36 1.29
CA ILE A 9 7.60 26.24 0.94
C ILE A 9 7.66 25.14 2.02
N CYS A 10 8.80 24.97 2.70
CA CYS A 10 8.98 23.98 3.77
C CYS A 10 8.34 24.40 5.11
N GLU A 11 8.05 25.69 5.32
CA GLU A 11 7.44 26.20 6.56
C GLU A 11 5.91 26.10 6.56
N LEU A 12 5.31 25.71 5.43
CA LEU A 12 3.87 25.49 5.36
C LEU A 12 3.50 24.27 6.22
N PRO A 13 2.54 24.37 7.14
CA PRO A 13 2.14 23.26 8.02
C PRO A 13 1.69 22.02 7.23
N ALA A 14 1.14 22.21 6.03
CA ALA A 14 0.78 21.15 5.10
C ALA A 14 2.00 20.36 4.59
N PHE A 15 3.11 21.03 4.27
CA PHE A 15 4.34 20.37 3.81
C PHE A 15 4.95 19.50 4.91
N LYS A 16 5.06 20.05 6.13
CA LYS A 16 5.56 19.33 7.30
C LYS A 16 4.72 18.08 7.57
N LYS A 17 3.38 18.20 7.52
CA LYS A 17 2.47 17.06 7.68
C LYS A 17 2.67 16.01 6.59
N ASN A 18 2.76 16.42 5.32
CA ASN A 18 2.96 15.49 4.20
C ASN A 18 4.28 14.72 4.31
N CYS A 19 5.35 15.38 4.77
CA CYS A 19 6.63 14.74 5.02
C CYS A 19 6.52 13.68 6.13
N ILE A 20 5.90 14.02 7.27
CA ILE A 20 5.69 13.08 8.38
C ILE A 20 4.86 11.87 7.92
N VAL A 21 3.76 12.10 7.21
CA VAL A 21 2.90 11.05 6.67
C VAL A 21 3.68 10.13 5.74
N ALA A 22 4.50 10.68 4.84
CA ALA A 22 5.34 9.90 3.93
C ALA A 22 6.38 9.06 4.67
N CYS A 23 7.01 9.60 5.73
CA CYS A 23 7.94 8.85 6.56
C CYS A 23 7.25 7.70 7.30
N ILE A 24 6.06 7.94 7.87
CA ILE A 24 5.28 6.93 8.58
C ILE A 24 4.87 5.80 7.62
N SER A 25 4.29 6.13 6.46
CA SER A 25 3.90 5.13 5.48
C SER A 25 5.10 4.35 4.94
N GLY A 26 6.22 5.03 4.69
CA GLY A 26 7.46 4.38 4.26
C GLY A 26 7.99 3.39 5.30
N THR A 27 7.90 3.73 6.59
CA THR A 27 8.32 2.85 7.69
C THR A 27 7.46 1.58 7.75
N PHE A 28 6.13 1.71 7.66
CA PHE A 28 5.24 0.55 7.62
C PHE A 28 5.45 -0.33 6.38
N PHE A 29 5.70 0.28 5.22
CA PHE A 29 5.99 -0.48 4.01
C PHE A 29 7.29 -1.26 4.14
N ALA A 30 8.34 -0.60 4.63
CA ALA A 30 9.64 -1.21 4.84
C ALA A 30 9.57 -2.34 5.88
N SER A 31 8.86 -2.13 7.01
CA SER A 31 8.69 -3.18 8.02
C SER A 31 7.89 -4.38 7.50
N GLY A 32 6.87 -4.15 6.67
CA GLY A 32 6.10 -5.23 6.05
C GLY A 32 6.97 -6.14 5.17
N TRP A 33 7.79 -5.55 4.29
CA TRP A 33 8.72 -6.32 3.47
C TRP A 33 9.89 -6.91 4.26
N TRP A 34 10.34 -6.24 5.31
CA TRP A 34 11.38 -6.77 6.20
C TRP A 34 10.93 -8.08 6.86
N ILE A 35 9.69 -8.17 7.34
CA ILE A 35 9.13 -9.39 7.93
C ILE A 35 9.11 -10.54 6.91
N LEU A 36 8.78 -10.27 5.66
CA LEU A 36 8.79 -11.31 4.62
C LEU A 36 10.22 -11.79 4.30
N PHE A 37 11.20 -10.90 4.28
CA PHE A 37 12.59 -11.30 4.06
C PHE A 37 13.14 -12.14 5.22
N ASP A 38 12.84 -11.74 6.47
CA ASP A 38 13.19 -12.54 7.65
C ASP A 38 12.57 -13.95 7.55
N LEU A 39 11.30 -14.02 7.14
CA LEU A 39 10.62 -15.29 6.93
C LEU A 39 11.31 -16.16 5.88
N GLN A 40 11.65 -15.59 4.71
CA GLN A 40 12.31 -16.32 3.63
C GLN A 40 13.67 -16.88 4.06
N THR A 41 14.42 -16.13 4.89
CA THR A 41 15.74 -16.57 5.35
C THR A 41 15.68 -17.68 6.41
N ASN A 42 14.66 -17.67 7.27
CA ASN A 42 14.53 -18.67 8.34
C ASN A 42 13.75 -19.92 7.91
N TYR A 43 12.90 -19.81 6.88
CA TYR A 43 11.97 -20.86 6.45
C TYR A 43 12.01 -21.06 4.92
N THR A 44 13.21 -21.09 4.34
CA THR A 44 13.39 -21.13 2.88
C THR A 44 12.72 -22.34 2.23
N GLU A 45 12.94 -23.56 2.74
CA GLU A 45 12.37 -24.80 2.18
C GLU A 45 10.83 -24.76 2.17
N PHE A 46 10.23 -24.29 3.26
CA PHE A 46 8.77 -24.16 3.39
C PHE A 46 8.17 -23.13 2.43
N MET A 47 8.84 -21.99 2.26
CA MET A 47 8.36 -20.92 1.37
C MET A 47 8.56 -21.26 -0.11
N GLU A 48 9.58 -22.05 -0.46
CA GLU A 48 9.78 -22.54 -1.83
C GLU A 48 8.72 -23.55 -2.26
N GLU A 49 8.32 -24.45 -1.35
CA GLU A 49 7.21 -25.39 -1.60
C GLU A 49 5.87 -24.65 -1.77
N HIS A 50 5.69 -23.54 -1.05
CA HIS A 50 4.47 -22.74 -1.06
C HIS A 50 4.67 -21.33 -1.61
N ALA A 51 5.22 -21.22 -2.83
CA ALA A 51 5.47 -19.93 -3.49
C ALA A 51 4.24 -19.01 -3.61
N ILE A 52 3.02 -19.57 -3.55
CA ILE A 52 1.75 -18.81 -3.57
C ILE A 52 1.61 -17.88 -2.36
N TYR A 53 2.28 -18.15 -1.24
CA TYR A 53 2.21 -17.34 -0.03
C TYR A 53 2.80 -15.93 -0.19
N HIS A 54 3.65 -15.71 -1.19
CA HIS A 54 4.14 -14.37 -1.52
C HIS A 54 3.10 -13.50 -2.25
N LEU A 55 2.09 -14.12 -2.87
CA LEU A 55 1.16 -13.44 -3.78
C LEU A 55 0.38 -12.29 -3.11
N PRO A 56 -0.23 -12.46 -1.92
CA PRO A 56 -0.98 -11.37 -1.28
C PRO A 56 -0.12 -10.14 -1.03
N GLY A 57 1.13 -10.31 -0.55
CA GLY A 57 2.04 -9.21 -0.26
C GLY A 57 2.50 -8.45 -1.53
N VAL A 58 2.75 -9.16 -2.62
CA VAL A 58 3.09 -8.55 -3.92
C VAL A 58 1.89 -7.77 -4.47
N VAL A 59 0.71 -8.37 -4.47
CA VAL A 59 -0.53 -7.71 -4.96
C VAL A 59 -0.89 -6.51 -4.08
N ALA A 60 -0.68 -6.58 -2.76
CA ALA A 60 -0.89 -5.46 -1.84
C ALA A 60 0.05 -4.30 -2.17
N THR A 61 1.30 -4.59 -2.55
CA THR A 61 2.28 -3.57 -2.97
C THR A 61 1.90 -2.93 -4.30
N LEU A 62 1.50 -3.71 -5.30
CA LEU A 62 1.00 -3.18 -6.57
C LEU A 62 -0.23 -2.28 -6.36
N THR A 63 -1.11 -2.70 -5.46
CA THR A 63 -2.30 -1.95 -5.07
C THR A 63 -1.96 -0.63 -4.37
N LEU A 64 -0.96 -0.64 -3.47
CA LEU A 64 -0.44 0.55 -2.83
C LEU A 64 0.10 1.53 -3.87
N LEU A 65 0.89 1.06 -4.85
CA LEU A 65 1.39 1.91 -5.92
C LEU A 65 0.25 2.48 -6.76
N LEU A 66 -0.72 1.64 -7.17
CA LEU A 66 -1.86 2.07 -7.97
C LEU A 66 -2.67 3.19 -7.31
N ILE A 67 -3.03 3.02 -6.03
CA ILE A 67 -3.82 4.02 -5.28
C ILE A 67 -3.06 5.33 -5.10
N ASN A 68 -1.75 5.25 -4.83
CA ASN A 68 -0.96 6.40 -4.44
C ASN A 68 -0.33 7.14 -5.64
N LEU A 69 -0.29 6.51 -6.81
CA LEU A 69 0.14 7.14 -8.06
C LEU A 69 -0.95 8.02 -8.69
N ILE A 70 -2.23 7.80 -8.37
CA ILE A 70 -3.35 8.59 -8.90
C ILE A 70 -3.36 9.98 -8.22
N PRO A 71 -3.13 11.08 -8.95
CA PRO A 71 -3.14 12.43 -8.39
C PRO A 71 -4.56 12.83 -7.98
N LEU A 72 -4.71 13.56 -6.86
CA LEU A 72 -6.04 13.99 -6.38
C LEU A 72 -6.69 15.01 -7.31
N ALA A 73 -5.88 15.81 -8.03
CA ALA A 73 -6.35 16.70 -9.09
C ALA A 73 -7.15 15.96 -10.19
N ALA A 74 -6.81 14.70 -10.49
CA ALA A 74 -7.56 13.88 -11.46
C ALA A 74 -8.95 13.47 -10.94
N LEU A 75 -9.18 13.54 -9.62
CA LEU A 75 -10.48 13.27 -8.98
C LEU A 75 -11.33 14.54 -8.87
N GLN A 76 -10.69 15.71 -8.79
CA GLN A 76 -11.33 17.02 -8.62
C GLN A 76 -11.70 17.70 -9.95
N GLY A 77 -11.05 17.34 -11.06
CA GLY A 77 -11.21 18.00 -12.36
C GLY A 77 -12.67 18.12 -12.83
N SER A 78 -13.09 19.37 -13.07
CA SER A 78 -14.23 19.72 -13.90
C SER A 78 -14.03 19.18 -15.31
N VAL A 79 -15.10 18.62 -15.86
CA VAL A 79 -15.12 17.85 -17.09
C VAL A 79 -14.63 18.69 -18.28
N HIS A 80 -13.40 18.48 -18.72
CA HIS A 80 -13.03 18.72 -20.11
C HIS A 80 -12.81 17.35 -20.76
N TYR A 81 -13.78 16.98 -21.59
CA TYR A 81 -13.78 15.79 -22.43
C TYR A 81 -12.54 15.79 -23.34
N SER A 82 -11.43 15.25 -22.85
CA SER A 82 -10.28 14.91 -23.68
C SER A 82 -10.35 13.42 -23.98
N TYR A 83 -10.57 13.11 -25.26
CA TYR A 83 -10.72 11.77 -25.81
C TYR A 83 -9.52 10.89 -25.45
N GLY A 84 -9.72 9.95 -24.54
CA GLY A 84 -8.78 8.90 -24.21
C GLY A 84 -9.33 8.00 -23.10
N ALA A 85 -9.44 6.70 -23.36
CA ALA A 85 -10.07 5.72 -22.46
C ALA A 85 -9.49 5.68 -21.02
N LEU A 86 -8.27 6.20 -20.82
CA LEU A 86 -7.55 6.21 -19.55
C LEU A 86 -7.47 7.55 -18.81
N ARG A 87 -7.99 8.66 -19.35
CA ARG A 87 -7.73 10.02 -18.79
C ARG A 87 -8.95 10.78 -18.29
N GLY A 88 -10.12 10.15 -18.24
CA GLY A 88 -11.32 10.74 -17.64
C GLY A 88 -11.35 10.62 -16.10
N LYS A 89 -12.02 11.56 -15.43
CA LYS A 89 -12.34 11.50 -13.99
C LYS A 89 -12.96 10.14 -13.62
N GLY A 90 -13.82 9.60 -14.47
CA GLY A 90 -14.46 8.29 -14.27
C GLY A 90 -13.43 7.15 -14.17
N THR A 91 -12.43 7.13 -15.04
CA THR A 91 -11.38 6.10 -15.00
C THR A 91 -10.51 6.23 -13.75
N ALA A 92 -10.17 7.46 -13.33
CA ALA A 92 -9.40 7.68 -12.10
C ALA A 92 -10.16 7.23 -10.84
N VAL A 93 -11.46 7.51 -10.76
CA VAL A 93 -12.33 7.05 -9.66
C VAL A 93 -12.45 5.52 -9.68
N LEU A 94 -12.66 4.92 -10.84
CA LEU A 94 -12.76 3.47 -10.98
C LEU A 94 -11.45 2.78 -10.57
N CYS A 95 -10.29 3.28 -11.01
CA CYS A 95 -8.99 2.74 -10.61
C CYS A 95 -8.74 2.87 -9.11
N LEU A 96 -9.15 3.99 -8.50
CA LEU A 96 -9.07 4.16 -7.05
C LEU A 96 -9.97 3.15 -6.32
N PHE A 97 -11.21 2.98 -6.80
CA PHE A 97 -12.16 2.03 -6.23
C PHE A 97 -11.66 0.58 -6.35
N LEU A 98 -11.20 0.17 -7.54
CA LEU A 98 -10.63 -1.14 -7.78
C LEU A 98 -9.36 -1.39 -6.95
N GLY A 99 -8.50 -0.37 -6.83
CA GLY A 99 -7.34 -0.42 -5.93
C GLY A 99 -7.78 -0.64 -4.48
N LEU A 100 -8.79 0.09 -4.00
CA LEU A 100 -9.26 -0.06 -2.62
C LEU A 100 -9.85 -1.46 -2.39
N MET A 101 -10.63 -1.97 -3.34
CA MET A 101 -11.15 -3.34 -3.29
C MET A 101 -10.04 -4.39 -3.31
N ALA A 102 -9.00 -4.21 -4.13
CA ALA A 102 -7.84 -5.08 -4.14
C ALA A 102 -7.05 -5.03 -2.81
N ALA A 103 -7.01 -3.87 -2.14
CA ALA A 103 -6.35 -3.72 -0.85
C ALA A 103 -7.06 -4.52 0.25
N PHE A 104 -8.40 -4.53 0.24
CA PHE A 104 -9.18 -5.40 1.11
C PHE A 104 -9.08 -6.88 0.70
N GLY A 105 -9.09 -7.17 -0.60
CA GLY A 105 -8.99 -8.54 -1.11
C GLY A 105 -7.67 -9.22 -0.71
N THR A 106 -6.56 -8.49 -0.75
CA THR A 106 -5.25 -9.01 -0.30
C THR A 106 -5.21 -9.25 1.21
N MET A 107 -5.82 -8.37 2.01
CA MET A 107 -5.96 -8.57 3.45
C MET A 107 -6.80 -9.81 3.80
N ILE A 108 -7.93 -10.00 3.10
CA ILE A 108 -8.80 -11.15 3.29
C ILE A 108 -8.07 -12.43 2.86
N GLY A 109 -7.36 -12.40 1.72
CA GLY A 109 -6.56 -13.53 1.26
C GLY A 109 -5.45 -13.92 2.23
N ALA A 110 -4.74 -12.95 2.79
CA ALA A 110 -3.72 -13.21 3.82
C ALA A 110 -4.32 -13.79 5.11
N THR A 111 -5.50 -13.30 5.51
CA THR A 111 -6.24 -13.84 6.66
C THR A 111 -6.69 -15.27 6.40
N TYR A 112 -7.14 -15.58 5.18
CA TYR A 112 -7.51 -16.93 4.79
C TYR A 112 -6.33 -17.90 4.89
N ILE A 113 -5.16 -17.54 4.34
CA ILE A 113 -3.94 -18.38 4.43
C ILE A 113 -3.58 -18.63 5.90
N TRP A 114 -3.58 -17.58 6.72
CA TRP A 114 -3.29 -17.71 8.15
C TRP A 114 -4.26 -18.67 8.86
N ILE A 115 -5.57 -18.56 8.59
CA ILE A 115 -6.56 -19.41 9.24
C ILE A 115 -6.49 -20.86 8.73
N ALA A 116 -6.53 -21.04 7.42
CA ALA A 116 -6.68 -22.34 6.78
C ALA A 116 -5.46 -23.24 6.98
N GLU A 117 -4.26 -22.68 6.84
CA GLU A 117 -3.01 -23.45 6.80
C GLU A 117 -2.30 -23.48 8.16
N PHE A 118 -2.44 -22.44 8.99
CA PHE A 118 -1.69 -22.33 10.25
C PHE A 118 -2.59 -22.43 11.49
N LEU A 119 -3.72 -21.72 11.52
CA LEU A 119 -4.54 -21.66 12.74
C LEU A 119 -5.26 -22.99 13.05
N LEU A 120 -5.71 -23.70 12.00
CA LEU A 120 -6.43 -24.96 12.14
C LEU A 120 -5.51 -26.15 12.43
N ASP A 121 -4.30 -26.15 11.87
CA ASP A 121 -3.31 -27.19 12.11
C ASP A 121 -2.19 -26.70 13.05
N LYS A 122 -2.30 -27.10 14.32
CA LYS A 122 -1.31 -26.74 15.36
C LYS A 122 -0.02 -27.54 15.28
N SER A 123 0.07 -28.56 14.43
CA SER A 123 1.29 -29.35 14.26
C SER A 123 2.37 -28.61 13.45
N VAL A 124 1.96 -27.60 12.67
CA VAL A 124 2.83 -26.79 11.82
C VAL A 124 3.37 -25.58 12.59
N ILE A 125 4.58 -25.16 12.22
CA ILE A 125 5.20 -23.94 12.77
C ILE A 125 4.32 -22.74 12.42
N GLN A 126 3.89 -22.00 13.45
CA GLN A 126 2.86 -20.97 13.31
C GLN A 126 3.38 -19.60 12.83
N TRP A 127 4.67 -19.32 13.03
CA TRP A 127 5.29 -18.03 12.73
C TRP A 127 5.10 -17.56 11.27
N PRO A 128 5.27 -18.41 10.24
CA PRO A 128 5.04 -18.02 8.85
C PRO A 128 3.65 -17.44 8.58
N GLY A 129 2.61 -18.05 9.17
CA GLY A 129 1.24 -17.54 9.02
C GLY A 129 1.08 -16.13 9.60
N TYR A 130 1.62 -15.89 10.81
CA TYR A 130 1.58 -14.55 11.41
C TYR A 130 2.39 -13.53 10.59
N ALA A 131 3.54 -13.92 10.06
CA ALA A 131 4.40 -13.06 9.25
C ALA A 131 3.70 -12.61 7.96
N ILE A 132 3.03 -13.52 7.24
CA ILE A 132 2.27 -13.20 6.01
C ILE A 132 1.10 -12.24 6.32
N LEU A 133 0.37 -12.48 7.42
CA LEU A 133 -0.71 -11.61 7.87
C LEU A 133 -0.19 -10.20 8.23
N LEU A 134 0.88 -10.13 9.03
CA LEU A 134 1.49 -8.87 9.46
C LEU A 134 2.07 -8.07 8.28
N GLN A 135 2.68 -8.73 7.30
CA GLN A 135 3.14 -8.07 6.08
C GLN A 135 1.99 -7.35 5.37
N ASN A 136 0.88 -8.07 5.12
CA ASN A 136 -0.28 -7.49 4.41
C ASN A 136 -0.93 -6.37 5.24
N LEU A 137 -1.01 -6.54 6.56
CA LEU A 137 -1.49 -5.51 7.47
C LEU A 137 -0.66 -4.23 7.41
N PHE A 138 0.67 -4.34 7.45
CA PHE A 138 1.56 -3.19 7.41
C PHE A 138 1.52 -2.47 6.05
N ILE A 139 1.47 -3.21 4.94
CA ILE A 139 1.31 -2.62 3.61
C ILE A 139 -0.04 -1.92 3.48
N PHE A 140 -1.12 -2.48 4.03
CA PHE A 140 -2.43 -1.85 4.05
C PHE A 140 -2.44 -0.55 4.86
N ILE A 141 -1.87 -0.55 6.07
CA ILE A 141 -1.75 0.65 6.90
C ILE A 141 -0.90 1.71 6.19
N SER A 142 0.21 1.31 5.55
CA SER A 142 1.04 2.19 4.74
C SER A 142 0.22 2.86 3.62
N ASN A 143 -0.57 2.08 2.89
CA ASN A 143 -1.43 2.55 1.82
C ASN A 143 -2.46 3.58 2.31
N LEU A 144 -3.20 3.26 3.38
CA LEU A 144 -4.19 4.18 3.96
C LEU A 144 -3.55 5.46 4.50
N SER A 145 -2.41 5.34 5.17
CA SER A 145 -1.70 6.47 5.77
C SER A 145 -1.22 7.44 4.69
N PHE A 146 -0.58 6.94 3.64
CA PHE A 146 -0.09 7.78 2.55
C PHE A 146 -1.23 8.45 1.79
N ARG A 147 -2.31 7.71 1.52
CA ARG A 147 -3.45 8.23 0.76
C ARG A 147 -4.24 9.29 1.51
N PHE A 148 -4.62 9.03 2.76
CA PHE A 148 -5.47 9.92 3.55
C PHE A 148 -4.71 10.96 4.37
N GLY A 149 -3.43 10.72 4.65
CA GLY A 149 -2.62 11.67 5.41
C GLY A 149 -2.17 12.88 4.59
N ARG A 150 -2.11 12.76 3.26
CA ARG A 150 -1.68 13.86 2.38
C ARG A 150 -2.71 14.98 2.34
N GLN A 151 -2.28 16.19 2.65
CA GLN A 151 -3.05 17.41 2.42
C GLN A 151 -2.59 18.07 1.12
N GLU A 152 -3.55 18.39 0.27
CA GLU A 152 -3.33 19.29 -0.87
C GLU A 152 -3.76 20.68 -0.41
N THR A 153 -2.84 21.65 -0.50
CA THR A 153 -3.15 23.05 -0.23
C THR A 153 -4.09 23.54 -1.32
N SER A 154 -5.38 23.63 -0.99
CA SER A 154 -6.38 24.38 -1.76
C SER A 154 -6.25 25.88 -1.48
#